data_AF-A0A258CKL0-F1
#
_entry.id   AF-A0A258CKL0-F1
#
_cell.length_a   1.000
_cell.length_b   1.000
_cell.length_c   1.000
_cell.angle_alpha   90.00
_cell.angle_beta   90.00
_cell.angle_gamma   90.00
#
_symmetry.space_group_name_H-M   'P 1'
#
loop_
_entity.id
_entity.type
_entity.pdbx_description
1 polymer ?
#
loop_
_entity_poly.entity_id
_entity_poly.type
_entity_poly.pdbx_seq_one_letter_code
_entity_poly.pdbx_strand_id
1 'polypeptide(L)'
;SDYVVRLDNWQFVVVFRDIPLSQVGAYGKKLAEQLSALTLSEGSSQQRLKVYGGYALYPLPLLGGQLLGWEVSLQLASLSASQLLQNATPGVASLQFAGQVDAFEFEESTDLERQVLRLQAEGLIWLQQE
;
A
#
# COMPACT_ATOMS: atom_id res chain seq x y z
N SER A 1 -12.81 -10.48 11.46
CA SER A 1 -11.53 -10.47 12.19
C SER A 1 -10.41 -10.11 11.24
N ASP A 2 -9.62 -9.09 11.54
CA ASP A 2 -8.48 -8.73 10.70
C ASP A 2 -7.35 -9.74 10.84
N TYR A 3 -6.57 -9.92 9.77
CA TYR A 3 -5.42 -10.83 9.76
C TYR A 3 -4.13 -10.03 9.65
N VAL A 4 -3.17 -10.32 10.52
CA VAL A 4 -1.81 -9.76 10.46
C VAL A 4 -0.83 -10.87 10.15
N VAL A 5 -0.05 -10.70 9.10
CA VAL A 5 0.94 -11.69 8.64
C VAL A 5 2.29 -11.00 8.48
N ARG A 6 3.36 -11.64 8.94
CA ARG A 6 4.73 -11.21 8.64
C ARG A 6 5.09 -11.69 7.24
N LEU A 7 5.31 -10.75 6.32
CA LEU A 7 5.67 -11.05 4.94
C LEU A 7 7.18 -11.33 4.82
N ASP A 8 7.99 -10.49 5.45
CA ASP A 8 9.45 -10.61 5.53
C ASP A 8 9.97 -9.95 6.83
N ASN A 9 11.26 -9.70 6.97
CA ASN A 9 11.91 -9.17 8.17
C ASN A 9 11.16 -8.02 8.83
N TRP A 10 11.07 -6.89 8.13
CA TRP A 10 10.43 -5.66 8.62
C TRP A 10 9.17 -5.31 7.84
N GLN A 11 8.56 -6.31 7.19
CA GLN A 11 7.38 -6.14 6.35
C GLN A 11 6.22 -6.97 6.88
N PHE A 12 5.09 -6.31 7.08
CA PHE A 12 3.87 -6.90 7.61
C PHE A 12 2.71 -6.55 6.70
N VAL A 13 1.80 -7.50 6.53
CA VAL A 13 0.54 -7.31 5.82
C VAL A 13 -0.59 -7.34 6.83
N VAL A 14 -1.48 -6.36 6.74
CA VAL A 14 -2.73 -6.33 7.50
C VAL A 14 -3.87 -6.42 6.50
N VAL A 15 -4.69 -7.45 6.63
CA VAL A 15 -5.90 -7.63 5.83
C VAL A 15 -7.09 -7.14 6.64
N PHE A 16 -7.60 -5.97 6.27
CA PHE A 16 -8.84 -5.45 6.81
C PHE A 16 -10.04 -6.15 6.15
N ARG A 17 -10.92 -6.73 6.95
CA ARG A 17 -12.19 -7.30 6.46
C ARG A 17 -13.36 -6.48 6.99
N ASP A 18 -14.40 -6.35 6.18
CA ASP A 18 -15.66 -5.69 6.57
C ASP A 18 -15.51 -4.21 6.98
N ILE A 19 -14.54 -3.52 6.36
CA ILE A 19 -14.26 -2.10 6.54
C ILE A 19 -14.91 -1.28 5.40
N PRO A 20 -15.60 -0.17 5.69
CA PRO A 20 -16.03 0.75 4.64
C PRO A 20 -14.83 1.28 3.84
N LEU A 21 -14.88 1.18 2.51
CA LEU A 21 -13.77 1.57 1.62
C LEU A 21 -13.27 3.00 1.90
N SER A 22 -14.19 3.93 2.17
CA SER A 22 -13.88 5.32 2.51
C SER A 22 -13.10 5.51 3.81
N GLN A 23 -12.99 4.48 4.65
CA GLN A 23 -12.28 4.54 5.92
C GLN A 23 -10.91 3.85 5.86
N VAL A 24 -10.61 3.06 4.83
CA VAL A 24 -9.35 2.26 4.74
C VAL A 24 -8.12 3.14 4.92
N GLY A 25 -8.06 4.27 4.21
CA GLY A 25 -6.97 5.23 4.32
C GLY A 25 -6.82 5.79 5.74
N ALA A 26 -7.92 6.24 6.36
CA ALA A 26 -7.92 6.76 7.73
C ALA A 26 -7.51 5.72 8.78
N TYR A 27 -7.95 4.46 8.63
CA TYR A 27 -7.51 3.36 9.49
C TYR A 27 -6.02 3.07 9.33
N GLY A 28 -5.53 3.01 8.09
CA GLY A 28 -4.12 2.83 7.79
C GLY A 28 -3.26 3.93 8.41
N LYS A 29 -3.65 5.19 8.21
CA LYS A 29 -2.99 6.35 8.83
C LYS A 29 -2.91 6.25 10.35
N LYS A 30 -4.05 6.00 10.99
CA LYS A 30 -4.13 5.88 12.46
C LYS A 30 -3.26 4.74 12.99
N LEU A 31 -3.24 3.61 12.28
CA LEU A 31 -2.36 2.49 12.62
C LEU A 31 -0.88 2.89 12.54
N ALA A 32 -0.47 3.56 11.46
CA ALA A 32 0.91 4.01 11.29
C ALA A 32 1.31 5.06 12.34
N GLU A 33 0.41 5.97 12.70
CA GLU A 33 0.63 6.95 13.78
C GLU A 33 0.80 6.25 15.13
N GLN A 34 -0.07 5.28 15.46
CA GLN A 34 0.01 4.52 16.70
C GLN A 34 1.31 3.71 16.80
N LEU A 35 1.71 3.05 15.72
CA LEU A 35 2.96 2.28 15.66
C LEU A 35 4.19 3.20 15.75
N SER A 36 4.16 4.37 15.11
CA SER A 36 5.26 5.34 15.16
C SER A 36 5.40 6.01 16.53
N ALA A 37 4.32 6.05 17.32
CA ALA A 37 4.34 6.53 18.70
C ALA A 37 4.94 5.52 19.69
N LEU A 38 5.09 4.25 19.30
CA LEU A 38 5.72 3.23 20.15
C LEU A 38 7.23 3.48 20.26
N THR A 39 7.73 3.37 21.49
CA THR A 39 9.17 3.30 21.76
C THR A 39 9.53 1.85 22.00
N LEU A 40 10.32 1.27 21.10
CA LEU A 40 10.91 -0.05 21.32
C LEU A 40 12.14 0.10 22.22
N SER A 41 12.22 -0.72 23.25
CA SER A 41 13.37 -0.78 24.16
C SER A 41 14.10 -2.10 23.96
N GLU A 42 15.37 -2.02 23.57
CA GLU A 42 16.26 -3.18 23.47
C GLU A 42 17.50 -2.90 24.34
N GLY A 43 17.52 -3.50 25.54
CA GLY A 43 18.51 -3.17 26.57
C GLY A 43 18.39 -1.71 27.01
N SER A 44 19.48 -0.95 26.89
CA SER A 44 19.50 0.50 27.18
C SER A 44 19.08 1.38 25.99
N SER A 45 18.92 0.80 24.81
CA SER A 45 18.59 1.55 23.59
C SER A 45 17.08 1.76 23.49
N GLN A 46 16.69 3.01 23.22
CA GLN A 46 15.31 3.36 22.88
C GLN A 46 15.24 3.81 21.42
N GLN A 47 14.37 3.17 20.64
CA GLN A 47 14.16 3.51 19.24
C GLN A 47 12.68 3.76 18.96
N ARG A 48 12.40 4.79 18.17
CA ARG A 48 11.08 5.03 17.60
C ARG A 48 11.02 4.46 16.21
N LEU A 49 9.87 3.89 15.86
CA LEU A 49 9.64 3.35 14.54
C LEU A 49 9.27 4.47 13.56
N LYS A 50 9.77 4.35 12.34
CA LYS A 50 9.19 5.05 11.17
C LYS A 50 8.40 4.02 10.39
N VAL A 51 7.11 4.28 10.22
CA VAL A 51 6.22 3.38 9.50
C VAL A 51 5.97 3.93 8.10
N TYR A 52 6.21 3.09 7.10
CA TYR A 52 5.90 3.36 5.70
C TYR A 52 4.91 2.30 5.27
N GLY A 53 3.65 2.69 5.15
CA GLY A 53 2.54 1.81 4.81
C GLY A 53 2.03 2.08 3.41
N GLY A 54 1.61 1.01 2.75
CA GLY A 54 0.87 1.10 1.50
C GLY A 54 -0.37 0.24 1.59
N TYR A 55 -1.47 0.71 0.99
CA TYR A 55 -2.69 -0.09 0.91
C TYR A 55 -3.24 -0.11 -0.51
N ALA A 56 -3.98 -1.17 -0.81
CA ALA A 56 -4.72 -1.35 -2.05
C ALA A 56 -6.01 -2.12 -1.76
N LEU A 57 -6.98 -2.01 -2.66
CA LEU A 57 -8.24 -2.75 -2.56
C LEU A 57 -8.14 -4.07 -3.32
N TYR A 58 -8.87 -5.06 -2.84
CA TYR A 58 -9.14 -6.29 -3.58
C TYR A 58 -10.67 -6.55 -3.57
N PRO A 59 -11.31 -6.72 -4.75
CA PRO A 59 -10.75 -6.51 -6.08
C PRO A 59 -10.33 -5.04 -6.30
N LEU A 60 -9.45 -4.80 -7.28
CA LEU A 60 -9.02 -3.43 -7.60
C LEU A 60 -10.20 -2.62 -8.16
N PRO A 61 -10.29 -1.31 -7.84
CA PRO A 61 -11.38 -0.45 -8.29
C PRO A 61 -11.14 0.04 -9.74
N LEU A 62 -10.89 -0.91 -10.64
CA LEU A 62 -10.58 -0.71 -12.05
C LEU A 62 -11.67 -1.36 -12.91
N LEU A 63 -11.80 -0.91 -14.16
CA LEU A 63 -12.55 -1.67 -15.17
C LEU A 63 -11.91 -3.05 -15.31
N GLY A 64 -12.69 -4.12 -15.14
CA GLY A 64 -12.16 -5.49 -15.16
C GLY A 64 -11.35 -5.90 -13.92
N GLY A 65 -11.25 -5.09 -12.87
CA GLY A 65 -10.36 -5.33 -11.71
C GLY A 65 -10.59 -6.62 -10.93
N GLN A 66 -11.77 -7.25 -11.09
CA GLN A 66 -12.11 -8.57 -10.56
C GLN A 66 -11.39 -9.75 -11.25
N LEU A 67 -10.82 -9.52 -12.43
CA LEU A 67 -10.03 -10.52 -13.16
C LEU A 67 -8.61 -10.62 -12.60
N LEU A 68 -8.13 -9.59 -11.90
CA LEU A 68 -6.81 -9.58 -11.31
C LEU A 68 -6.78 -10.35 -9.99
N GLY A 69 -5.73 -11.16 -9.82
CA GLY A 69 -5.44 -11.82 -8.56
C GLY A 69 -5.13 -10.83 -7.43
N TRP A 70 -5.37 -11.25 -6.19
CA TRP A 70 -5.08 -10.43 -5.00
C TRP A 70 -3.58 -10.12 -4.86
N GLU A 71 -2.72 -10.91 -5.50
CA GLU A 71 -1.27 -10.71 -5.60
C GLU A 71 -0.94 -9.33 -6.20
N VAL A 72 -1.71 -8.89 -7.21
CA VAL A 72 -1.52 -7.57 -7.82
C VAL A 72 -1.83 -6.46 -6.81
N SER A 73 -2.93 -6.57 -6.07
CA SER A 73 -3.26 -5.62 -4.99
C SER A 73 -2.16 -5.57 -3.92
N LEU A 74 -1.64 -6.72 -3.50
CA LEU A 74 -0.53 -6.79 -2.54
C LEU A 74 0.73 -6.09 -3.08
N GLN A 75 1.09 -6.33 -4.34
CA GLN A 75 2.25 -5.71 -4.96
C GLN A 75 2.07 -4.19 -5.11
N LEU A 76 0.88 -3.70 -5.49
CA LEU A 76 0.58 -2.26 -5.55
C LEU A 76 0.63 -1.58 -4.18
N ALA A 77 0.15 -2.26 -3.13
CA ALA A 77 0.31 -1.81 -1.76
C ALA A 77 1.81 -1.73 -1.38
N SER A 78 2.59 -2.77 -1.71
CA SER A 78 4.03 -2.77 -1.47
C SER A 78 4.75 -1.65 -2.22
N LEU A 79 4.39 -1.38 -3.48
CA LEU A 79 4.96 -0.29 -4.27
C LEU A 79 4.63 1.07 -3.67
N SER A 80 3.40 1.27 -3.18
CA SER A 80 3.00 2.50 -2.48
C SER A 80 3.87 2.75 -1.25
N ALA A 81 4.11 1.72 -0.43
CA ALA A 81 5.00 1.80 0.73
C ALA A 81 6.45 2.09 0.34
N SER A 82 6.95 1.43 -0.71
CA SER A 82 8.30 1.63 -1.25
C SER A 82 8.50 3.06 -1.76
N GLN A 83 7.53 3.65 -2.45
CA GLN A 83 7.61 5.06 -2.89
C GLN A 83 7.69 6.02 -1.71
N LEU A 84 6.91 5.80 -0.63
CA LEU A 84 7.04 6.58 0.60
C LEU A 84 8.41 6.44 1.26
N LEU A 85 8.94 5.22 1.32
CA LEU A 85 10.25 4.93 1.89
C LEU A 85 11.38 5.60 1.10
N GLN A 86 11.37 5.49 -0.22
CA GLN A 86 12.34 6.14 -1.12
C GLN A 86 12.33 7.66 -0.97
N ASN A 87 11.14 8.24 -0.75
CA ASN A 87 10.96 9.68 -0.50
C ASN A 87 11.15 10.07 0.99
N ALA A 88 11.57 9.13 1.84
CA ALA A 88 11.77 9.33 3.28
C ALA A 88 10.57 10.02 3.98
N THR A 89 9.35 9.71 3.54
CA THR A 89 8.09 10.32 4.04
C THR A 89 7.27 9.25 4.79
N PRO A 90 7.41 9.13 6.12
CA PRO A 90 6.63 8.18 6.91
C PRO A 90 5.13 8.48 6.82
N GLY A 91 4.32 7.44 6.88
CA GLY A 91 2.87 7.53 6.76
C GLY A 91 2.31 6.38 5.96
N VAL A 92 1.12 6.58 5.43
CA VAL A 92 0.42 5.59 4.62
C VAL A 92 -0.02 6.22 3.31
N ALA A 93 0.09 5.47 2.23
CA ALA A 93 -0.34 5.90 0.91
C ALA A 93 -1.01 4.78 0.12
N SER A 94 -1.68 5.15 -0.95
CA SER A 94 -2.23 4.22 -1.92
C SER A 94 -2.11 4.79 -3.33
N LEU A 95 -1.75 3.93 -4.28
CA LEU A 95 -1.85 4.25 -5.69
C LEU A 95 -3.33 4.40 -6.08
N GLN A 96 -3.66 5.56 -6.62
CA GLN A 96 -4.96 5.88 -7.18
C GLN A 96 -4.91 5.79 -8.70
N PHE A 97 -6.06 5.55 -9.30
CA PHE A 97 -6.20 5.31 -10.74
C PHE A 97 -7.17 6.31 -11.36
N ALA A 98 -6.82 6.81 -12.53
CA ALA A 98 -7.75 7.55 -13.37
C ALA A 98 -8.85 6.61 -13.87
N GLY A 99 -10.06 7.13 -14.08
CA GLY A 99 -11.24 6.32 -14.42
C GLY A 99 -11.13 5.54 -15.73
N GLN A 100 -10.20 5.90 -16.61
CA GLN A 100 -9.92 5.22 -17.87
C GLN A 100 -8.93 4.04 -17.76
N VAL A 101 -8.33 3.80 -16.59
CA VAL A 101 -7.37 2.70 -16.42
C VAL A 101 -8.13 1.38 -16.33
N ASP A 102 -7.71 0.43 -17.16
CA ASP A 102 -8.24 -0.93 -17.19
C ASP A 102 -7.32 -1.89 -16.43
N ALA A 103 -7.89 -2.94 -15.87
CA ALA A 103 -7.19 -4.06 -15.26
C ALA A 103 -6.22 -4.77 -16.21
N PHE A 104 -6.49 -4.78 -17.53
CA PHE A 104 -5.59 -5.36 -18.54
C PHE A 104 -4.20 -4.71 -18.53
N GLU A 105 -4.08 -3.46 -18.07
CA GLU A 105 -2.78 -2.80 -17.87
C GLU A 105 -1.88 -3.54 -16.87
N PHE A 106 -2.42 -4.46 -16.07
CA PHE A 106 -1.71 -5.16 -14.99
C PHE A 106 -1.67 -6.69 -15.14
N GLU A 107 -2.32 -7.27 -16.17
CA GLU A 107 -2.46 -8.74 -16.30
C GLU A 107 -1.18 -9.41 -16.84
N GLU A 108 -0.47 -8.76 -17.77
CA GLU A 108 0.68 -9.36 -18.47
C GLU A 108 2.04 -8.78 -18.07
N SER A 109 2.08 -7.83 -17.13
CA SER A 109 3.35 -7.20 -16.77
C SER A 109 4.22 -8.13 -15.93
N THR A 110 5.30 -8.64 -16.52
CA THR A 110 6.38 -9.32 -15.78
C THR A 110 7.11 -8.38 -14.81
N ASP A 111 6.91 -7.06 -14.95
CA ASP A 111 7.50 -6.02 -14.10
C ASP A 111 6.44 -4.96 -13.76
N LEU A 112 5.65 -5.23 -12.71
CA LEU A 112 4.60 -4.33 -12.24
C LEU A 112 5.14 -2.93 -11.89
N GLU A 113 6.36 -2.84 -11.35
CA GLU A 113 6.97 -1.57 -10.96
C GLU A 113 7.19 -0.66 -12.19
N ARG A 114 7.77 -1.19 -13.27
CA ARG A 114 7.93 -0.43 -14.52
C ARG A 114 6.60 0.03 -15.10
N GLN A 115 5.59 -0.84 -15.04
CA GLN A 115 4.24 -0.50 -15.52
C GLN A 115 3.62 0.63 -14.68
N VAL A 116 3.76 0.59 -13.36
CA VAL A 116 3.35 1.69 -12.47
C VAL A 116 4.07 2.99 -12.83
N LEU A 117 5.40 2.96 -13.00
CA LEU A 117 6.17 4.14 -13.36
C LEU A 117 5.74 4.73 -14.71
N ARG A 118 5.45 3.88 -15.71
CA ARG A 118 4.93 4.31 -17.01
C ARG A 118 3.59 5.03 -16.85
N LEU A 119 2.63 4.41 -16.16
CA LEU A 119 1.30 4.99 -15.95
C LEU A 119 1.35 6.28 -15.11
N GLN A 120 2.30 6.41 -14.18
CA GLN A 120 2.55 7.65 -13.45
C GLN A 120 3.06 8.76 -14.37
N ALA A 121 3.99 8.43 -15.28
CA ALA A 121 4.50 9.38 -16.27
C ALA A 121 3.40 9.86 -17.26
N GLU A 122 2.42 8.99 -17.54
CA GLU A 122 1.24 9.31 -18.36
C GLU A 122 0.14 10.06 -17.57
N GLY A 123 0.31 10.23 -16.25
CA GLY A 123 -0.69 10.87 -15.38
C GLY A 123 -1.95 10.04 -15.15
N LEU A 124 -1.89 8.73 -15.41
CA LEU A 124 -3.01 7.79 -15.28
C LEU A 124 -3.12 7.20 -13.88
N ILE A 125 -2.02 7.20 -13.12
CA ILE A 125 -2.03 6.80 -11.71
C ILE A 125 -1.18 7.78 -10.90
N TRP A 126 -1.49 7.94 -9.62
CA TRP A 126 -0.73 8.81 -8.71
C TRP A 126 -0.72 8.23 -7.30
N LEU A 127 0.31 8.58 -6.54
CA LEU A 127 0.39 8.23 -5.13
C LEU A 127 -0.44 9.22 -4.31
N GLN A 128 -1.43 8.74 -3.57
CA GLN A 128 -2.18 9.53 -2.60
C GLN A 128 -1.73 9.17 -1.19
N GLN A 129 -1.26 10.16 -0.44
CA GLN A 129 -0.90 10.01 0.97
C GLN A 129 -2.10 10.38 1.87
N GLU A 130 -2.23 9.68 2.99
CA GLU A 130 -3.30 9.85 4.00
C GLU A 130 -2.95 10.85 5.11
#